data_AF-A0A9X5C9A6-F1
#
_entry.id   AF-A0A9X5C9A6-F1
#
_cell.length_a   1.000
_cell.length_b   1.000
_cell.length_c   1.000
_cell.angle_alpha   90.00
_cell.angle_beta   90.00
_cell.angle_gamma   90.00
#
_symmetry.space_group_name_H-M   'P 1'
#
loop_
_entity.id
_entity.type
_entity.pdbx_description
1 polymer ?
#
loop_
_entity_poly.entity_id
_entity_poly.type
_entity_poly.pdbx_seq_one_letter_code
_entity_poly.pdbx_strand_id
1 'polypeptide(L)'
;MSHFLSRTSNLFIVLTDLYGLFFANQYIAGIPLRGCVSSGFALMDSSKSIYFGTPLVEAAKGEPARKAIGISFGKSFNNHHPVYNDYFIPFWDFIKTDDPRSKFISRMVLDWPRYWRISPDFKDFSFADCIKKMNTNSEFSEYYDNAINFFDFSNEHENLYEEINRDGISDIIDYYKKAEEWFKSVT
;
A
#
# COMPACT_ATOMS: atom_id res chain seq x y z
N MET A 1 12.46 1.17 26.31
CA MET A 1 12.56 1.20 24.83
C MET A 1 11.66 0.15 24.17
N SER A 2 11.58 -1.09 24.68
CA SER A 2 10.69 -2.16 24.17
C SER A 2 9.19 -1.84 24.26
N HIS A 3 8.74 -1.16 25.32
CA HIS A 3 7.32 -0.82 25.48
C HIS A 3 6.80 0.21 24.46
N PHE A 4 7.65 1.14 24.01
CA PHE A 4 7.26 2.17 23.04
C PHE A 4 7.12 1.58 21.64
N LEU A 5 8.08 0.72 21.23
CA LEU A 5 8.02 -0.04 19.98
C LEU A 5 6.77 -0.91 19.90
N SER A 6 6.40 -1.62 20.98
CA SER A 6 5.19 -2.47 20.98
C SER A 6 3.87 -1.70 20.79
N ARG A 7 3.76 -0.47 21.33
CA ARG A 7 2.55 0.35 21.17
C ARG A 7 2.44 0.95 19.76
N THR A 8 3.56 1.39 19.19
CA THR A 8 3.59 1.91 17.81
C THR A 8 3.31 0.81 16.79
N SER A 9 3.78 -0.41 17.02
CA SER A 9 3.50 -1.55 16.14
C SER A 9 2.01 -1.94 16.16
N ASN A 10 1.36 -1.97 17.33
CA ASN A 10 -0.07 -2.27 17.43
C ASN A 10 -0.96 -1.20 16.79
N LEU A 11 -0.63 0.09 16.94
CA LEU A 11 -1.37 1.16 16.28
C LEU A 11 -1.27 1.07 14.76
N PHE A 12 -0.09 0.70 14.25
CA PHE A 12 0.13 0.57 12.81
C PHE A 12 -0.70 -0.57 12.20
N ILE A 13 -0.77 -1.73 12.86
CA ILE A 13 -1.61 -2.86 12.43
C ILE A 13 -3.08 -2.46 12.40
N VAL A 14 -3.59 -1.87 13.50
CA VAL A 14 -4.98 -1.43 13.59
C VAL A 14 -5.33 -0.41 12.51
N LEU A 15 -4.42 0.52 12.22
CA LEU A 15 -4.61 1.48 11.13
C LEU A 15 -4.63 0.79 9.76
N THR A 16 -3.75 -0.18 9.55
CA THR A 16 -3.67 -0.97 8.31
C THR A 16 -4.95 -1.77 8.08
N ASP A 17 -5.47 -2.45 9.11
CA ASP A 17 -6.74 -3.18 9.07
C ASP A 17 -7.90 -2.24 8.73
N LEU A 18 -7.96 -1.09 9.40
CA LEU A 18 -8.98 -0.08 9.17
C LEU A 18 -8.91 0.46 7.73
N TYR A 19 -7.70 0.67 7.21
CA TYR A 19 -7.48 1.14 5.85
C TYR A 19 -7.85 0.09 4.81
N GLY A 20 -7.50 -1.17 5.01
CA GLY A 20 -7.88 -2.28 4.12
C GLY A 20 -9.40 -2.39 4.00
N LEU A 21 -10.10 -2.41 5.15
CA LEU A 21 -11.56 -2.45 5.20
C LEU A 21 -12.20 -1.20 4.58
N PHE A 22 -11.69 -0.02 4.89
CA PHE A 22 -12.20 1.23 4.35
C PHE A 22 -12.10 1.24 2.81
N PHE A 23 -10.96 0.85 2.24
CA PHE A 23 -10.78 0.87 0.78
C PHE A 23 -11.64 -0.16 0.05
N ALA A 24 -11.78 -1.37 0.60
CA ALA A 24 -12.66 -2.38 0.02
C ALA A 24 -14.13 -1.90 -0.04
N ASN A 25 -14.63 -1.26 1.02
CA ASN A 25 -15.98 -0.67 1.03
C ASN A 25 -16.16 0.43 -0.04
N GLN A 26 -15.12 1.22 -0.30
CA GLN A 26 -15.19 2.34 -1.26
C GLN A 26 -15.33 1.86 -2.70
N TYR A 27 -14.72 0.73 -3.04
CA TYR A 27 -14.87 0.12 -4.36
C TYR A 27 -16.28 -0.42 -4.61
N ILE A 28 -16.93 -0.94 -3.57
CA ILE A 28 -18.35 -1.33 -3.64
C ILE A 28 -19.23 -0.10 -3.83
N ALA A 29 -18.92 0.99 -3.12
CA ALA A 29 -19.63 2.26 -3.26
C ALA A 29 -19.38 2.97 -4.61
N GLY A 30 -18.46 2.47 -5.45
CA GLY A 30 -18.12 3.08 -6.73
C GLY A 30 -17.30 4.36 -6.61
N ILE A 31 -16.50 4.49 -5.54
CA ILE A 31 -15.68 5.68 -5.27
C ILE A 31 -14.20 5.36 -5.56
N PRO A 32 -13.59 5.96 -6.60
CA PRO A 32 -12.22 5.65 -7.01
C PRO A 32 -11.19 6.38 -6.14
N LEU A 33 -11.04 5.96 -4.89
CA LEU A 33 -10.10 6.59 -3.95
C LEU A 33 -8.64 6.28 -4.26
N ARG A 34 -7.79 7.28 -4.04
CA ARG A 34 -6.33 7.19 -4.01
C ARG A 34 -5.79 7.83 -2.75
N GLY A 35 -4.73 7.25 -2.19
CA GLY A 35 -4.06 7.81 -1.04
C GLY A 35 -2.62 7.33 -0.89
N CYS A 36 -1.86 8.04 -0.06
CA CYS A 36 -0.52 7.66 0.35
C CYS A 36 -0.42 7.83 1.86
N VAL A 37 0.01 6.78 2.56
CA VAL A 37 0.18 6.75 4.02
C VAL A 37 1.67 6.82 4.33
N SER A 38 2.07 7.81 5.11
CA SER A 38 3.45 8.03 5.54
C SER A 38 3.53 8.18 7.05
N SER A 39 4.70 7.99 7.63
CA SER A 39 4.90 8.08 9.07
C SER A 39 6.20 8.80 9.42
N GLY A 40 6.23 9.42 10.60
CA GLY A 40 7.40 10.10 11.12
C GLY A 40 7.04 11.31 11.95
N PHE A 41 8.06 12.05 12.38
CA PHE A 41 7.86 13.27 13.16
C PHE A 41 7.29 14.40 12.31
N ALA A 42 6.30 15.10 12.88
CA ALA A 42 5.71 16.30 12.32
C ALA A 42 5.43 17.30 13.45
N LEU A 43 5.57 18.58 13.14
CA LEU A 43 5.16 19.68 14.01
C LEU A 43 3.70 20.02 13.71
N MET A 44 2.90 20.17 14.76
CA MET A 44 1.47 20.38 14.66
C MET A 44 1.07 21.57 15.55
N ASP A 45 0.59 22.66 14.93
CA ASP A 45 -0.14 23.73 15.61
C ASP A 45 -1.64 23.48 15.38
N SER A 46 -2.25 22.69 16.26
CA SER A 46 -3.67 22.31 16.17
C SER A 46 -4.60 23.52 16.31
N SER A 47 -4.18 24.55 17.05
CA SER A 47 -4.98 25.77 17.22
C SER A 47 -5.17 26.54 15.91
N LYS A 48 -4.20 26.43 14.99
CA LYS A 48 -4.22 27.07 13.67
C LYS A 48 -4.48 26.10 12.52
N SER A 49 -4.61 24.79 12.81
CA SER A 49 -4.66 23.73 11.80
C SER A 49 -3.47 23.77 10.83
N ILE A 50 -2.28 24.07 11.36
CA ILE A 50 -1.04 24.15 10.58
C ILE A 50 -0.14 22.98 10.95
N TYR A 51 0.29 22.22 9.94
CA TYR A 51 1.07 20.99 10.11
C TYR A 51 2.27 20.99 9.17
N PHE A 52 3.47 20.67 9.67
CA PHE A 52 4.69 20.60 8.88
C PHE A 52 5.51 19.36 9.23
N GLY A 53 6.07 18.71 8.19
CA GLY A 53 6.98 17.59 8.38
C GLY A 53 7.16 16.80 7.09
N THR A 54 8.27 16.08 7.02
CA THR A 54 8.58 15.16 5.90
C THR A 54 7.45 14.17 5.63
N PRO A 55 6.76 13.58 6.62
CA PRO A 55 5.64 12.67 6.35
C PRO A 55 4.52 13.35 5.54
N LEU A 56 4.15 14.59 5.86
CA LEU A 56 3.11 15.30 5.11
C LEU A 56 3.51 15.53 3.65
N VAL A 57 4.81 15.80 3.40
CA VAL A 57 5.35 15.91 2.04
C VAL A 57 5.31 14.56 1.32
N GLU A 58 5.71 13.47 1.99
CA GLU A 58 5.64 12.12 1.43
C GLU A 58 4.21 11.71 1.07
N ALA A 59 3.24 11.93 1.97
CA ALA A 59 1.83 11.65 1.70
C ALA A 59 1.32 12.48 0.50
N ALA A 60 1.56 13.79 0.48
CA ALA A 60 1.09 14.68 -0.57
C ALA A 60 1.75 14.43 -1.92
N LYS A 61 3.03 14.03 -1.95
CA LYS A 61 3.78 13.77 -3.19
C LYS A 61 3.69 12.33 -3.66
N GLY A 62 3.47 11.38 -2.76
CA GLY A 62 3.34 9.96 -3.08
C GLY A 62 2.01 9.60 -3.74
N GLU A 63 0.91 10.27 -3.38
CA GLU A 63 -0.40 10.04 -4.03
C GLU A 63 -0.35 10.22 -5.56
N PRO A 64 0.17 11.32 -6.13
CA PRO A 64 0.16 11.50 -7.58
C PRO A 64 1.23 10.68 -8.32
N ALA A 65 2.22 10.12 -7.60
CA ALA A 65 3.32 9.35 -8.17
C ALA A 65 2.92 7.92 -8.60
N ARG A 66 1.67 7.52 -8.35
CA ARG A 66 1.14 6.19 -8.69
C ARG A 66 0.36 6.18 -10.00
N LYS A 67 0.20 4.99 -10.58
CA LYS A 67 -0.63 4.71 -11.76
C LYS A 67 -1.76 3.69 -11.50
N ALA A 68 -2.22 3.54 -10.25
CA ALA A 68 -3.37 2.71 -9.87
C ALA A 68 -4.28 3.41 -8.84
N ILE A 69 -5.54 3.01 -8.70
CA ILE A 69 -6.35 3.39 -7.52
C ILE A 69 -5.90 2.64 -6.24
N GLY A 70 -6.30 3.09 -5.05
CA GLY A 70 -5.96 2.46 -3.76
C GLY A 70 -4.99 3.24 -2.86
N ILE A 71 -4.41 2.56 -1.86
CA ILE A 71 -3.41 3.12 -0.93
C ILE A 71 -2.00 2.72 -1.33
N SER A 72 -1.06 3.62 -1.13
CA SER A 72 0.38 3.36 -1.18
C SER A 72 1.03 3.80 0.12
N PHE A 73 2.25 3.35 0.35
CA PHE A 73 3.04 3.86 1.46
C PHE A 73 4.04 4.91 0.99
N GLY A 74 4.29 5.90 1.83
CA GLY A 74 5.40 6.83 1.68
C GLY A 74 6.73 6.13 1.98
N LYS A 75 7.83 6.71 1.52
CA LYS A 75 9.18 6.14 1.66
C LYS A 75 9.59 5.89 3.13
N SER A 76 9.05 6.66 4.07
CA SER A 76 9.16 6.41 5.51
C SER A 76 8.77 5.00 5.95
N PHE A 77 7.89 4.32 5.21
CA PHE A 77 7.52 2.93 5.47
C PHE A 77 8.71 1.96 5.31
N ASN A 78 9.74 2.32 4.54
CA ASN A 78 10.94 1.51 4.40
C ASN A 78 11.73 1.37 5.72
N ASN A 79 11.42 2.18 6.73
CA ASN A 79 12.02 2.07 8.06
C ASN A 79 11.19 1.19 9.03
N HIS A 80 10.01 0.74 8.62
CA HIS A 80 9.13 -0.09 9.45
C HIS A 80 9.38 -1.57 9.12
N HIS A 81 9.72 -2.35 10.14
CA HIS A 81 10.00 -3.78 9.99
C HIS A 81 8.73 -4.54 9.58
N PRO A 82 8.78 -5.40 8.56
CA PRO A 82 7.67 -6.26 8.18
C PRO A 82 7.66 -7.50 9.06
N VAL A 83 7.25 -7.36 10.32
CA VAL A 83 6.82 -8.55 11.10
C VAL A 83 5.49 -9.08 10.54
N TYR A 84 4.78 -8.29 9.73
CA TYR A 84 3.41 -8.58 9.30
C TYR A 84 3.25 -8.63 7.77
N ASN A 85 3.83 -9.65 7.13
CA ASN A 85 3.72 -9.85 5.67
C ASN A 85 2.29 -10.06 5.18
N ASP A 86 1.34 -10.26 6.10
CA ASP A 86 -0.07 -10.40 5.76
C ASP A 86 -0.71 -9.06 5.33
N TYR A 87 -0.02 -7.95 5.47
CA TYR A 87 -0.60 -6.62 5.24
C TYR A 87 -0.03 -5.86 4.07
N PHE A 88 1.11 -6.27 3.55
CA PHE A 88 1.77 -5.56 2.46
C PHE A 88 2.47 -6.54 1.54
N ILE A 89 2.59 -6.13 0.30
CA ILE A 89 3.23 -6.91 -0.75
C ILE A 89 4.13 -5.98 -1.57
N PRO A 90 5.32 -6.43 -2.01
CA PRO A 90 6.13 -5.69 -2.97
C PRO A 90 5.37 -5.63 -4.29
N PHE A 91 5.14 -4.42 -4.79
CA PHE A 91 4.55 -4.24 -6.10
C PHE A 91 5.09 -2.95 -6.68
N TRP A 92 5.79 -3.02 -7.81
CA TRP A 92 6.52 -1.85 -8.34
C TRP A 92 5.81 -1.23 -9.52
N ASP A 93 5.05 -2.03 -10.23
CA ASP A 93 4.29 -1.64 -11.42
C ASP A 93 3.13 -0.71 -11.10
N PHE A 94 2.95 -0.24 -9.87
CA PHE A 94 2.03 0.86 -9.57
C PHE A 94 2.73 2.24 -9.55
N ILE A 95 4.05 2.31 -9.68
CA ILE A 95 4.85 3.54 -9.58
C ILE A 95 5.11 4.11 -10.99
N LYS A 96 4.95 5.43 -11.15
CA LYS A 96 5.33 6.13 -12.38
C LYS A 96 6.85 6.30 -12.45
N THR A 97 7.53 5.59 -13.33
CA THR A 97 9.00 5.57 -13.38
C THR A 97 9.60 6.90 -13.86
N ASP A 98 8.85 7.70 -14.61
CA ASP A 98 9.23 8.99 -15.16
C ASP A 98 8.87 10.19 -14.26
N ASP A 99 8.19 9.95 -13.14
CA ASP A 99 7.76 11.00 -12.21
C ASP A 99 8.82 11.25 -11.12
N PRO A 100 9.35 12.48 -10.97
CA PRO A 100 10.32 12.80 -9.92
C PRO A 100 9.76 12.63 -8.50
N ARG A 101 8.43 12.55 -8.34
CA ARG A 101 7.75 12.30 -7.06
C ARG A 101 7.80 10.84 -6.64
N SER A 102 8.12 9.92 -7.54
CA SER A 102 8.27 8.49 -7.23
C SER A 102 9.36 8.19 -6.20
N LYS A 103 10.28 9.12 -5.97
CA LYS A 103 11.23 9.04 -4.84
C LYS A 103 10.57 9.09 -3.46
N PHE A 104 9.31 9.50 -3.35
CA PHE A 104 8.56 9.62 -2.09
C PHE A 104 7.69 8.40 -1.79
N ILE A 105 7.58 7.45 -2.71
CA ILE A 105 6.74 6.26 -2.55
C ILE A 105 7.59 5.07 -2.12
N SER A 106 7.03 4.21 -1.27
CA SER A 106 7.57 2.89 -0.98
C SER A 106 7.26 1.94 -2.12
N ARG A 107 8.10 0.91 -2.27
CA ARG A 107 7.85 -0.23 -3.16
C ARG A 107 6.94 -1.28 -2.52
N MET A 108 6.61 -1.13 -1.24
CA MET A 108 5.57 -1.90 -0.59
C MET A 108 4.24 -1.20 -0.75
N VAL A 109 3.20 -2.00 -0.97
CA VAL A 109 1.83 -1.53 -1.09
C VAL A 109 1.00 -2.26 -0.05
N LEU A 110 -0.01 -1.58 0.49
CA LEU A 110 -1.03 -2.22 1.32
C LEU A 110 -1.68 -3.34 0.51
N ASP A 111 -1.66 -4.56 1.02
CA ASP A 111 -2.31 -5.73 0.42
C ASP A 111 -3.82 -5.69 0.69
N TRP A 112 -4.47 -4.59 0.28
CA TRP A 112 -5.92 -4.44 0.35
C TRP A 112 -6.69 -5.54 -0.42
N PRO A 113 -6.17 -6.17 -1.50
CA PRO A 113 -6.84 -7.31 -2.12
C PRO A 113 -7.02 -8.50 -1.17
N ARG A 114 -6.06 -8.76 -0.27
CA ARG A 114 -6.23 -9.82 0.74
C ARG A 114 -7.43 -9.59 1.64
N TYR A 115 -7.65 -8.35 2.09
CA TYR A 115 -8.84 -7.99 2.87
C TYR A 115 -10.13 -8.23 2.09
N TRP A 116 -10.10 -7.98 0.78
CA TRP A 116 -11.23 -8.31 -0.09
C TRP A 116 -11.55 -9.81 -0.06
N ARG A 117 -10.52 -10.66 -0.22
CA ARG A 117 -10.68 -12.12 -0.29
C ARG A 117 -11.20 -12.74 1.00
N ILE A 118 -10.73 -12.28 2.16
CA ILE A 118 -11.08 -12.89 3.46
C ILE A 118 -12.37 -12.35 4.06
N SER A 119 -12.88 -11.23 3.56
CA SER A 119 -14.06 -10.58 4.13
C SER A 119 -15.35 -11.30 3.73
N PRO A 120 -16.20 -11.70 4.69
CA PRO A 120 -17.51 -12.27 4.38
C PRO A 120 -18.46 -11.26 3.71
N ASP A 121 -18.21 -9.96 3.88
CA ASP A 121 -19.06 -8.88 3.36
C ASP A 121 -18.87 -8.67 1.85
N PHE A 122 -17.77 -9.16 1.28
CA PHE A 122 -17.39 -8.89 -0.11
C PHE A 122 -17.53 -10.10 -1.04
N LYS A 123 -17.87 -11.27 -0.49
CA LYS A 123 -17.99 -12.55 -1.22
C LYS A 123 -18.97 -12.51 -2.40
N ASP A 124 -19.98 -11.65 -2.32
CA ASP A 124 -21.05 -11.53 -3.31
C ASP A 124 -20.74 -10.48 -4.40
N PHE A 125 -19.57 -9.80 -4.32
CA PHE A 125 -19.16 -8.77 -5.25
C PHE A 125 -17.99 -9.22 -6.12
N SER A 126 -18.12 -8.97 -7.43
CA SER A 126 -17.00 -9.09 -8.38
C SER A 126 -16.13 -7.84 -8.31
N PHE A 127 -14.89 -7.98 -7.82
CA PHE A 127 -13.94 -6.87 -7.72
C PHE A 127 -13.73 -6.18 -9.07
N ALA A 128 -13.47 -6.96 -10.13
CA ALA A 128 -13.26 -6.43 -11.48
C ALA A 128 -14.48 -5.63 -11.98
N ASP A 129 -15.71 -6.07 -11.68
CA ASP A 129 -16.90 -5.35 -12.10
C ASP A 129 -17.10 -4.05 -11.29
N CYS A 130 -16.81 -4.07 -9.99
CA CYS A 130 -16.77 -2.86 -9.16
C CYS A 130 -15.79 -1.83 -9.75
N ILE A 131 -14.57 -2.27 -10.08
CA ILE A 131 -13.52 -1.42 -10.62
C ILE A 131 -13.88 -0.86 -12.00
N LYS A 132 -14.36 -1.71 -12.91
CA LYS A 132 -14.77 -1.30 -14.27
C LYS A 132 -15.92 -0.29 -14.23
N LYS A 133 -16.88 -0.43 -13.31
CA LYS A 133 -17.99 0.52 -13.16
C LYS A 133 -17.53 1.91 -12.72
N MET A 134 -16.41 2.03 -12.01
CA MET A 134 -15.85 3.33 -11.59
C MET A 134 -15.19 4.07 -12.75
N ASN A 135 -14.78 3.37 -13.81
CA ASN A 135 -14.15 3.97 -14.97
C ASN A 135 -15.20 4.65 -15.88
N THR A 136 -15.50 5.91 -15.59
CA THR A 136 -16.44 6.72 -16.38
C THR A 136 -15.78 7.52 -17.51
N ASN A 137 -14.45 7.60 -17.53
CA ASN A 137 -13.67 8.26 -18.57
C ASN A 137 -12.48 7.38 -18.98
N SER A 138 -12.49 6.93 -20.23
CA SER A 138 -11.47 6.03 -20.79
C SER A 138 -10.05 6.57 -20.77
N GLU A 139 -9.86 7.89 -20.69
CA GLU A 139 -8.53 8.51 -20.55
C GLU A 139 -7.81 8.08 -19.26
N PHE A 140 -8.56 7.65 -18.23
CA PHE A 140 -8.02 7.20 -16.95
C PHE A 140 -8.03 5.68 -16.78
N SER A 141 -8.31 4.91 -17.84
CA SER A 141 -8.46 3.44 -17.75
C SER A 141 -7.26 2.76 -17.12
N GLU A 142 -6.05 3.24 -17.40
CA GLU A 142 -4.80 2.72 -16.84
C GLU A 142 -4.85 2.60 -15.30
N TYR A 143 -5.46 3.55 -14.60
CA TYR A 143 -5.54 3.50 -13.13
C TYR A 143 -6.41 2.35 -12.61
N TYR A 144 -7.44 1.99 -13.36
CA TYR A 144 -8.39 0.93 -13.01
C TYR A 144 -7.83 -0.43 -13.43
N ASP A 145 -7.25 -0.52 -14.63
CA ASP A 145 -6.60 -1.73 -15.14
C ASP A 145 -5.43 -2.13 -14.23
N ASN A 146 -4.59 -1.18 -13.81
CA ASN A 146 -3.51 -1.46 -12.87
C ASN A 146 -4.00 -1.87 -11.47
N ALA A 147 -5.20 -1.44 -11.05
CA ALA A 147 -5.78 -1.90 -9.80
C ALA A 147 -6.30 -3.34 -9.89
N ILE A 148 -6.82 -3.75 -11.05
CA ILE A 148 -7.17 -5.15 -11.34
C ILE A 148 -5.91 -6.00 -11.39
N ASN A 149 -4.87 -5.56 -12.12
CA ASN A 149 -3.59 -6.26 -12.18
C ASN A 149 -2.97 -6.45 -10.79
N PHE A 150 -3.07 -5.43 -9.92
CA PHE A 150 -2.59 -5.56 -8.54
C PHE A 150 -3.41 -6.56 -7.71
N PHE A 151 -4.73 -6.60 -7.90
CA PHE A 151 -5.61 -7.57 -7.24
C PHE A 151 -5.23 -9.00 -7.63
N ASP A 152 -5.05 -9.25 -8.93
CA ASP A 152 -4.69 -10.55 -9.47
C ASP A 152 -3.30 -10.97 -8.99
N PHE A 153 -2.32 -10.06 -9.03
CA PHE A 153 -0.97 -10.29 -8.49
C PHE A 153 -0.98 -10.68 -7.01
N SER A 154 -1.73 -9.95 -6.16
CA SER A 154 -1.88 -10.31 -4.75
C SER A 154 -2.55 -11.67 -4.54
N ASN A 155 -3.46 -12.06 -5.43
CA ASN A 155 -4.13 -13.35 -5.36
C ASN A 155 -3.18 -14.50 -5.72
N GLU A 156 -2.37 -14.31 -6.77
CA GLU A 156 -1.35 -15.29 -7.19
C GLU A 156 -0.25 -15.48 -6.14
N HIS A 157 0.07 -14.42 -5.39
CA HIS A 157 1.12 -14.39 -4.38
C HIS A 157 0.59 -14.28 -2.95
N GLU A 158 -0.55 -14.91 -2.66
CA GLU A 158 -1.18 -14.86 -1.33
C GLU A 158 -0.28 -15.43 -0.23
N ASN A 159 0.62 -16.35 -0.58
CA ASN A 159 1.56 -16.98 0.34
C ASN A 159 2.98 -16.40 0.20
N LEU A 160 3.09 -15.09 -0.12
CA LEU A 160 4.34 -14.32 -0.20
C LEU A 160 5.37 -14.68 0.88
N TYR A 161 4.90 -14.95 2.10
CA TYR A 161 5.75 -15.33 3.22
C TYR A 161 6.69 -16.49 2.88
N GLU A 162 6.16 -17.50 2.18
CA GLU A 162 6.83 -18.74 1.79
C GLU A 162 7.66 -18.56 0.51
N GLU A 163 7.35 -17.55 -0.31
CA GLU A 163 8.00 -17.31 -1.59
C GLU A 163 9.29 -16.48 -1.49
N ILE A 164 9.36 -15.54 -0.55
CA ILE A 164 10.57 -14.74 -0.34
C ILE A 164 11.61 -15.58 0.42
N ASN A 165 12.79 -15.75 -0.16
CA ASN A 165 13.94 -16.33 0.54
C ASN A 165 14.41 -15.39 1.67
N ARG A 166 14.37 -15.89 2.91
CA ARG A 166 14.71 -15.13 4.13
C ARG A 166 16.08 -15.46 4.71
N ASP A 167 16.81 -16.37 4.08
CA ASP A 167 18.14 -16.75 4.55
C ASP A 167 19.07 -15.54 4.52
N GLY A 168 19.72 -15.29 5.66
CA GLY A 168 20.69 -14.20 5.80
C GLY A 168 20.07 -12.80 5.92
N ILE A 169 18.76 -12.65 6.09
CA ILE A 169 18.16 -11.34 6.42
C ILE A 169 18.58 -10.97 7.85
N SER A 170 19.40 -9.93 7.98
CA SER A 170 19.84 -9.41 9.29
C SER A 170 19.12 -8.12 9.68
N ASP A 171 18.65 -7.36 8.69
CA ASP A 171 17.94 -6.11 8.89
C ASP A 171 16.87 -5.85 7.82
N ILE A 172 16.26 -4.66 7.91
CA ILE A 172 15.22 -4.23 6.99
C ILE A 172 15.74 -3.98 5.56
N ILE A 173 16.99 -3.57 5.40
CA ILE A 173 17.60 -3.30 4.10
C ILE A 173 17.78 -4.63 3.36
N ASP A 174 18.23 -5.67 4.06
CA ASP A 174 18.34 -7.03 3.52
C ASP A 174 16.97 -7.54 3.06
N TYR A 175 15.93 -7.36 3.89
CA TYR A 175 14.57 -7.75 3.51
C TYR A 175 14.11 -7.05 2.23
N TYR A 176 14.30 -5.73 2.13
CA TYR A 176 13.91 -4.98 0.94
C TYR A 176 14.63 -5.43 -0.32
N LYS A 177 15.91 -5.80 -0.19
CA LYS A 177 16.70 -6.37 -1.29
C LYS A 177 16.14 -7.73 -1.71
N LYS A 178 15.80 -8.60 -0.76
CA LYS A 178 15.18 -9.91 -1.04
C LYS A 178 13.80 -9.79 -1.68
N ALA A 179 12.97 -8.86 -1.19
CA ALA A 179 11.68 -8.54 -1.78
C ALA A 179 11.81 -8.00 -3.22
N GLU A 180 12.82 -7.17 -3.48
CA GLU A 180 13.16 -6.70 -4.83
C GLU A 180 13.60 -7.82 -5.76
N GLU A 181 14.49 -8.70 -5.28
CA GLU A 181 14.96 -9.89 -6.03
C GLU A 181 13.78 -10.82 -6.36
N TRP A 182 12.92 -11.10 -5.39
CA TRP A 182 11.71 -11.90 -5.56
C TRP A 182 10.76 -11.27 -6.58
N PHE A 183 10.42 -9.98 -6.44
CA PHE A 183 9.48 -9.31 -7.34
C PHE A 183 9.93 -9.43 -8.80
N LYS A 184 11.22 -9.13 -9.08
CA LYS A 184 11.80 -9.27 -10.43
C LYS A 184 11.85 -10.70 -10.96
N SER A 185 11.68 -11.71 -10.11
CA SER A 185 11.68 -13.12 -10.53
C SER A 185 10.28 -13.62 -10.91
N VAL A 186 9.23 -12.93 -10.44
CA VAL A 186 7.82 -13.29 -10.68
C VAL A 186 7.10 -12.36 -11.66
N THR A 187 7.72 -11.23 -12.03
CA THR A 187 7.25 -10.28 -13.05
C THR A 187 8.22 -10.21 -14.22
#